data_AF-A0A968BYH1-F1
#
_entry.id   AF-A0A968BYH1-F1
#
_cell.length_a   1.000
_cell.length_b   1.000
_cell.length_c   1.000
_cell.angle_alpha   90.00
_cell.angle_beta   90.00
_cell.angle_gamma   90.00
#
_symmetry.space_group_name_H-M   'P 1'
#
loop_
_entity.id
_entity.type
_entity.pdbx_description
1 polymer ?
#
loop_
_entity_poly.entity_id
_entity_poly.type
_entity_poly.pdbx_seq_one_letter_code
_entity_poly.pdbx_strand_id
1 'polypeptide(L)'
;SARAVLVDFGTAKTRYLRASGRPDGKKDSLYGTVGYAAPELYRGHSVPRSDVYSLAATVYHLITDDDPRDHPSQYPQLDALPPDLADILRAALAPEIEDRPTATELRQKLEGFLGGQPARLRVLTFPDGDAADERDELLSLAVKHWDYAAAILADGTIARWIRQTLHDPVAARAAEAAVKQWPNNADAALDAFIRQLNPAALPPGKMELRTTSIRLPQLAPGQQVRGQIEIANRGKGYLRGDVLSTRPWLKTNQVFACPPGRACTVPITVDTTGLPPHQPQLAAVTLTPVGGAPEVVAVQVSVARENAAPMPQAPQTTAIEVSSKRVDFGKVDRSALNTARVSVTVTNVGRSTAQVEVQGAPRWLLVKPDSFRLEPGKKQVVKLVGRIDKVRDRRQKVSLVFTPRGGRSQEVQVLLQLRRRRLFG
;
A
#
# COMPACT_ATOMS: atom_id res chain seq x y z
N SER A 1 24.28 -14.61 -6.50
CA SER A 1 23.85 -16.02 -6.42
C SER A 1 24.78 -16.86 -7.25
N ALA A 2 25.59 -17.73 -6.63
CA ALA A 2 26.39 -18.71 -7.37
C ALA A 2 25.44 -19.83 -7.85
N ARG A 3 25.46 -20.15 -9.14
CA ARG A 3 24.68 -21.27 -9.72
C ARG A 3 25.64 -22.40 -10.02
N ALA A 4 25.41 -23.58 -9.45
CA ALA A 4 26.04 -24.80 -9.91
C ALA A 4 25.25 -25.34 -11.11
N VAL A 5 25.95 -25.72 -12.17
CA VAL A 5 25.37 -26.31 -13.38
C VAL A 5 26.11 -27.61 -13.62
N LEU A 6 25.37 -28.70 -13.85
CA LEU A 6 25.97 -29.97 -14.23
C LEU A 6 26.54 -29.82 -15.64
N VAL A 7 27.82 -30.14 -15.77
CA VAL A 7 28.56 -30.10 -17.03
C VAL A 7 29.10 -31.50 -17.32
N ASP A 8 29.43 -31.72 -18.60
CA ASP A 8 30.06 -32.95 -19.09
C ASP A 8 29.19 -34.22 -19.06
N PHE A 9 28.05 -34.16 -19.75
CA PHE A 9 27.21 -35.33 -20.06
C PHE A 9 27.82 -36.24 -21.16
N GLY A 10 29.06 -35.99 -21.58
CA GLY A 10 29.64 -36.48 -22.85
C GLY A 10 30.95 -37.26 -22.76
N THR A 11 31.54 -37.46 -21.58
CA THR A 11 32.83 -38.16 -21.42
C THR A 11 32.72 -39.56 -20.81
N ALA A 12 31.59 -40.24 -20.99
CA ALA A 12 31.54 -41.70 -20.89
C ALA A 12 32.17 -42.33 -22.14
N LYS A 13 33.49 -42.15 -22.29
CA LYS A 13 34.43 -42.99 -23.04
C LYS A 13 35.84 -42.40 -22.83
N THR A 14 36.73 -43.22 -22.28
CA THR A 14 38.22 -43.08 -22.23
C THR A 14 38.84 -42.25 -21.09
N ARG A 15 39.46 -42.93 -20.12
CA ARG A 15 40.93 -43.10 -19.94
C ARG A 15 41.29 -43.32 -18.47
N TYR A 16 41.38 -44.57 -18.03
CA TYR A 16 42.24 -44.94 -16.90
C TYR A 16 42.79 -46.36 -17.10
N LEU A 17 43.85 -46.49 -17.90
CA LEU A 17 44.90 -47.50 -17.74
C LEU A 17 46.20 -46.93 -18.34
N ARG A 18 46.97 -46.20 -17.52
CA ARG A 18 48.43 -46.10 -17.71
C ARG A 18 49.10 -46.57 -16.43
N ALA A 19 49.22 -47.89 -16.31
CA ALA A 19 50.25 -48.55 -15.54
C ALA A 19 50.78 -49.70 -16.40
N SER A 20 52.04 -49.56 -16.82
CA SER A 20 52.94 -50.55 -17.45
C SER A 20 52.38 -51.95 -17.73
N GLY A 21 52.02 -52.22 -18.99
CA GLY A 21 51.68 -53.56 -19.49
C GLY A 21 50.98 -53.49 -20.86
N ARG A 22 51.34 -54.39 -21.79
CA ARG A 22 50.94 -54.43 -23.21
C ARG A 22 49.41 -54.30 -23.45
N PRO A 23 48.97 -53.72 -24.59
CA PRO A 23 47.56 -53.52 -24.89
C PRO A 23 46.91 -54.80 -25.44
N ASP A 24 45.97 -55.37 -24.70
CA ASP A 24 45.06 -56.41 -25.21
C ASP A 24 43.74 -55.77 -25.65
N GLY A 25 43.44 -55.86 -26.95
CA GLY A 25 42.36 -55.13 -27.65
C GLY A 25 40.94 -55.65 -27.44
N LYS A 26 40.58 -56.15 -26.24
CA LYS A 26 39.24 -56.71 -25.95
C LYS A 26 38.80 -56.52 -24.49
N LYS A 27 38.89 -55.30 -23.96
CA LYS A 27 38.25 -54.96 -22.68
C LYS A 27 37.45 -53.67 -22.86
N ASP A 28 36.15 -53.78 -22.61
CA ASP A 28 35.23 -52.64 -22.56
C ASP A 28 35.80 -51.58 -21.63
N SER A 29 35.71 -50.34 -22.10
CA SER A 29 36.29 -49.17 -21.44
C SER A 29 35.66 -49.01 -20.05
N LEU A 30 36.45 -49.11 -18.99
CA LEU A 30 36.02 -48.82 -17.62
C LEU A 30 35.47 -47.38 -17.55
N TYR A 31 34.21 -47.23 -17.14
CA TYR A 31 33.49 -45.96 -17.08
C TYR A 31 33.53 -45.38 -15.66
N GLY A 32 33.98 -44.13 -15.53
CA GLY A 32 33.89 -43.33 -14.29
C GLY A 32 35.22 -43.02 -13.59
N THR A 33 35.19 -42.03 -12.69
CA THR A 33 36.30 -41.68 -11.80
C THR A 33 36.28 -42.62 -10.60
N VAL A 34 37.39 -43.32 -10.35
CA VAL A 34 37.54 -44.24 -9.20
C VAL A 34 37.16 -43.50 -7.91
N GLY A 35 36.39 -44.15 -7.03
CA GLY A 35 35.87 -43.55 -5.79
C GLY A 35 34.52 -42.83 -5.94
N TYR A 36 34.22 -42.22 -7.09
CA TYR A 36 32.93 -41.57 -7.35
C TYR A 36 31.98 -42.47 -8.15
N ALA A 37 32.53 -43.34 -8.99
CA ALA A 37 31.75 -44.23 -9.84
C ALA A 37 31.07 -45.33 -9.01
N ALA A 38 29.77 -45.52 -9.27
CA ALA A 38 29.01 -46.61 -8.68
C ALA A 38 29.61 -47.99 -9.02
N PRO A 39 29.53 -48.99 -8.11
CA PRO A 39 30.15 -50.31 -8.30
C PRO A 39 29.78 -51.02 -9.62
N GLU A 40 28.55 -50.86 -10.09
CA GLU A 40 28.05 -51.46 -11.33
C GLU A 40 28.67 -50.86 -12.61
N LEU A 41 29.18 -49.62 -12.54
CA LEU A 41 29.83 -48.95 -13.68
C LEU A 41 31.16 -49.62 -14.06
N TYR A 42 31.86 -50.22 -13.08
CA TYR A 42 33.06 -51.02 -13.34
C TYR A 42 32.76 -52.32 -14.12
N ARG A 43 31.50 -52.77 -14.09
CA ARG A 43 31.00 -53.92 -14.86
C ARG A 43 30.34 -53.51 -16.18
N GLY A 44 30.34 -52.22 -16.51
CA GLY A 44 29.72 -51.69 -17.72
C GLY A 44 28.20 -51.54 -17.65
N HIS A 45 27.60 -51.66 -16.47
CA HIS A 45 26.16 -51.51 -16.27
C HIS A 45 25.86 -50.12 -15.71
N SER A 46 25.22 -49.28 -16.53
CA SER A 46 24.79 -47.94 -16.13
C SER A 46 23.27 -47.88 -16.00
N VAL A 47 22.80 -47.33 -14.87
CA VAL A 47 21.37 -47.09 -14.60
C VAL A 47 21.21 -45.70 -13.98
N PRO A 48 20.00 -45.10 -13.98
CA PRO A 48 19.79 -43.78 -13.37
C PRO A 48 20.21 -43.68 -11.89
N ARG A 49 20.15 -44.80 -11.14
CA ARG A 49 20.61 -44.87 -9.75
C ARG A 49 22.14 -44.89 -9.60
N SER A 50 22.90 -45.10 -10.68
CA SER A 50 24.35 -44.94 -10.70
C SER A 50 24.77 -43.46 -10.60
N ASP A 51 23.96 -42.56 -11.17
CA ASP A 51 24.17 -41.11 -11.06
C ASP A 51 23.88 -40.62 -9.63
N VAL A 52 22.88 -41.22 -8.97
CA VAL A 52 22.55 -40.95 -7.56
C VAL A 52 23.74 -41.26 -6.65
N TYR A 53 24.39 -42.41 -6.84
CA TYR A 53 25.60 -42.78 -6.13
C TYR A 53 26.73 -41.77 -6.36
N SER A 54 26.98 -41.43 -7.63
CA SER A 54 28.07 -40.51 -8.02
C SER A 54 27.87 -39.11 -7.45
N LEU A 55 26.61 -38.65 -7.43
CA LEU A 55 26.24 -37.39 -6.78
C LEU A 55 26.47 -37.46 -5.27
N ALA A 56 26.07 -38.54 -4.61
CA ALA A 56 26.24 -38.69 -3.17
C ALA A 56 27.72 -38.73 -2.76
N ALA A 57 28.59 -39.40 -3.54
CA ALA A 57 30.04 -39.40 -3.33
C ALA A 57 30.63 -37.99 -3.52
N THR A 58 30.12 -37.23 -4.49
CA THR A 58 30.51 -35.83 -4.70
C THR A 58 30.09 -34.94 -3.52
N VAL A 59 28.84 -35.10 -3.05
CA VAL A 59 28.31 -34.34 -1.90
C VAL A 59 29.09 -34.67 -0.64
N TYR A 60 29.39 -35.94 -0.39
CA TYR A 60 30.25 -36.38 0.71
C TYR A 60 31.57 -35.60 0.69
N HIS A 61 32.32 -35.69 -0.42
CA HIS A 61 33.62 -35.03 -0.55
C HIS A 61 33.54 -33.52 -0.31
N LEU A 62 32.52 -32.85 -0.87
CA LEU A 62 32.36 -31.40 -0.70
C LEU A 62 32.10 -30.98 0.76
N ILE A 63 31.48 -31.85 1.57
CA ILE A 63 31.10 -31.53 2.94
C ILE A 63 32.21 -31.93 3.92
N THR A 64 32.88 -33.06 3.68
CA THR A 64 33.87 -33.63 4.59
C THR A 64 35.32 -33.27 4.23
N ASP A 65 35.55 -32.75 3.01
CA ASP A 65 36.88 -32.56 2.41
C ASP A 65 37.70 -33.86 2.37
N ASP A 66 37.01 -35.01 2.42
CA ASP A 66 37.60 -36.34 2.38
C ASP A 66 37.38 -36.97 0.99
N ASP A 67 38.46 -37.19 0.26
CA ASP A 67 38.40 -37.61 -1.15
C ASP A 67 38.08 -39.11 -1.28
N PRO A 68 36.95 -39.50 -1.89
CA PRO A 68 36.57 -40.91 -2.09
C PRO A 68 37.58 -41.73 -2.92
N ARG A 69 38.54 -41.07 -3.60
CA ARG A 69 39.63 -41.75 -4.33
C ARG A 69 40.63 -42.45 -3.41
N ASP A 70 40.82 -41.93 -2.20
CA ASP A 70 41.84 -42.43 -1.28
C ASP A 70 41.40 -43.72 -0.57
N HIS A 71 40.09 -43.94 -0.47
CA HIS A 71 39.49 -45.12 0.15
C HIS A 71 38.21 -45.53 -0.62
N PRO A 72 38.35 -46.10 -1.83
CA PRO A 72 37.23 -46.38 -2.72
C PRO A 72 36.15 -47.22 -2.05
N SER A 73 34.89 -46.82 -2.21
CA SER A 73 33.70 -47.44 -1.60
C SER A 73 33.65 -47.41 -0.07
N GLN A 74 34.56 -46.68 0.58
CA GLN A 74 34.56 -46.45 2.02
C GLN A 74 34.26 -44.96 2.25
N TYR A 75 33.46 -44.66 3.26
CA TYR A 75 33.01 -43.29 3.58
C TYR A 75 33.16 -43.06 5.09
N PRO A 76 34.40 -43.00 5.61
CA PRO A 76 34.69 -43.01 7.05
C PRO A 76 34.21 -41.77 7.80
N GLN A 77 34.10 -40.61 7.15
CA GLN A 77 33.62 -39.36 7.75
C GLN A 77 32.09 -39.24 7.73
N LEU A 78 31.37 -40.25 7.26
CA LEU A 78 29.93 -40.17 7.09
C LEU A 78 29.21 -40.08 8.43
N ASP A 79 29.75 -40.73 9.45
CA ASP A 79 29.25 -40.67 10.83
C ASP A 79 29.63 -39.35 11.56
N ALA A 80 30.50 -38.53 10.97
CA ALA A 80 30.81 -37.19 11.47
C ALA A 80 29.78 -36.13 11.02
N LEU A 81 28.90 -36.48 10.09
CA LEU A 81 27.81 -35.61 9.61
C LEU A 81 26.61 -35.62 10.56
N PRO A 82 25.69 -34.64 10.47
CA PRO A 82 24.41 -34.72 11.15
C PRO A 82 23.69 -36.05 10.84
N PRO A 83 23.13 -36.75 11.85
CA PRO A 83 22.60 -38.11 11.68
C PRO A 83 21.63 -38.28 10.50
N ASP A 84 20.69 -37.34 10.35
CA ASP A 84 19.71 -37.38 9.26
C ASP A 84 20.36 -37.24 7.87
N LEU A 85 21.39 -36.41 7.73
CA LEU A 85 22.13 -36.26 6.48
C LEU A 85 23.01 -37.47 6.21
N ALA A 86 23.65 -38.01 7.25
CA ALA A 86 24.41 -39.24 7.18
C ALA A 86 23.52 -40.37 6.65
N ASP A 87 22.31 -40.55 7.20
CA ASP A 87 21.39 -41.59 6.77
C ASP A 87 20.95 -41.43 5.30
N ILE A 88 20.68 -40.20 4.86
CA ILE A 88 20.33 -39.90 3.47
C ILE A 88 21.48 -40.27 2.52
N LEU A 89 22.72 -39.85 2.83
CA LEU A 89 23.88 -40.15 2.01
C LEU A 89 24.24 -41.63 2.05
N ARG A 90 24.11 -42.29 3.21
CA ARG A 90 24.37 -43.73 3.36
C ARG A 90 23.45 -44.56 2.47
N ALA A 91 22.16 -44.22 2.41
CA ALA A 91 21.22 -44.87 1.50
C ALA A 91 21.59 -44.63 0.03
N ALA A 92 22.01 -43.42 -0.34
CA ALA A 92 22.43 -43.11 -1.71
C ALA A 92 23.73 -43.81 -2.14
N LEU A 93 24.61 -44.11 -1.18
CA LEU A 93 25.89 -44.79 -1.35
C LEU A 93 25.82 -46.31 -1.15
N ALA A 94 24.61 -46.88 -1.07
CA ALA A 94 24.43 -48.32 -0.90
C ALA A 94 25.06 -49.11 -2.07
N PRO A 95 25.70 -50.27 -1.82
CA PRO A 95 26.30 -51.07 -2.88
C PRO A 95 25.25 -51.63 -3.83
N GLU A 96 24.13 -52.14 -3.31
CA GLU A 96 23.03 -52.68 -4.09
C GLU A 96 22.17 -51.56 -4.68
N ILE A 97 21.79 -51.71 -5.96
CA ILE A 97 21.07 -50.67 -6.72
C ILE A 97 19.67 -50.42 -6.14
N GLU A 98 18.99 -51.47 -5.68
CA GLU A 98 17.61 -51.40 -5.18
C GLU A 98 17.48 -50.70 -3.83
N ASP A 99 18.56 -50.70 -3.03
CA ASP A 99 18.59 -50.03 -1.72
C ASP A 99 18.78 -48.51 -1.84
N ARG A 100 19.19 -48.03 -3.02
CA ARG A 100 19.39 -46.60 -3.27
C ARG A 100 18.04 -45.92 -3.49
N PRO A 101 17.87 -44.64 -3.10
CA PRO A 101 16.74 -43.83 -3.54
C PRO A 101 16.83 -43.49 -5.03
N THR A 102 15.72 -43.09 -5.61
CA THR A 102 15.69 -42.42 -6.92
C THR A 102 16.21 -40.98 -6.77
N ALA A 103 16.58 -40.32 -7.87
CA ALA A 103 16.98 -38.92 -7.83
C ALA A 103 15.88 -38.00 -7.24
N THR A 104 14.61 -38.30 -7.51
CA THR A 104 13.46 -37.58 -6.95
C THR A 104 13.36 -37.76 -5.45
N GLU A 105 13.48 -39.00 -4.95
CA GLU A 105 13.44 -39.30 -3.51
C GLU A 105 14.64 -38.73 -2.78
N LEU A 106 15.84 -38.81 -3.35
CA LEU A 106 17.04 -38.20 -2.79
C LEU A 106 16.86 -36.68 -2.66
N ARG A 107 16.33 -36.02 -3.70
CA ARG A 107 16.01 -34.59 -3.66
C ARG A 107 15.01 -34.28 -2.55
N GLN A 108 13.90 -35.01 -2.46
CA GLN A 108 12.89 -34.78 -1.43
C GLN A 108 13.45 -34.94 -0.01
N LYS A 109 14.30 -35.95 0.20
CA LYS A 109 14.97 -36.19 1.49
C LYS A 109 15.92 -35.05 1.85
N LEU A 110 16.73 -34.57 0.89
CA LEU A 110 17.64 -33.44 1.10
C LEU A 110 16.87 -32.12 1.33
N GLU A 111 15.79 -31.87 0.59
CA GLU A 111 14.90 -30.73 0.81
C GLU A 111 14.24 -30.79 2.20
N GLY A 112 13.79 -31.97 2.63
CA GLY A 112 13.25 -32.19 3.98
C GLY A 112 14.28 -31.96 5.08
N PHE A 113 15.52 -32.44 4.89
CA PHE A 113 16.62 -32.19 5.81
C PHE A 113 16.95 -30.69 5.92
N LEU A 114 16.99 -29.98 4.79
CA LEU A 114 17.18 -28.52 4.78
C LEU A 114 16.00 -27.77 5.42
N GLY A 115 14.78 -28.30 5.32
CA GLY A 115 13.59 -27.79 6.01
C GLY A 115 13.58 -28.05 7.52
N GLY A 116 14.35 -29.04 8.01
CA GLY A 116 14.45 -29.42 9.42
C GLY A 116 15.65 -28.84 10.17
N GLN A 117 16.66 -28.28 9.48
CA GLN A 117 17.72 -27.52 10.13
C GLN A 117 17.24 -26.10 10.45
N PRO A 118 17.39 -25.57 11.67
CA PRO A 118 17.13 -24.16 11.96
C PRO A 118 18.27 -23.31 11.37
N ALA A 119 18.31 -23.21 10.04
CA ALA A 119 19.21 -22.34 9.31
C ALA A 119 18.75 -20.89 9.48
N ARG A 120 18.78 -20.34 10.71
CA ARG A 120 18.33 -18.97 11.05
C ARG A 120 17.29 -18.47 10.06
N LEU A 121 16.12 -19.14 9.96
CA LEU A 121 15.04 -18.69 9.08
C LEU A 121 14.86 -17.21 9.39
N ARG A 122 15.13 -16.35 8.41
CA ARG A 122 14.88 -14.92 8.57
C ARG A 122 13.37 -14.79 8.66
N VAL A 123 12.81 -14.95 9.85
CA VAL A 123 11.37 -14.87 10.07
C VAL A 123 10.87 -13.54 9.53
N LEU A 124 9.73 -13.57 8.85
CA LEU A 124 9.13 -12.34 8.36
C LEU A 124 8.37 -11.72 9.52
N THR A 125 8.93 -10.64 10.07
CA THR A 125 8.34 -9.96 11.22
C THR A 125 7.13 -9.12 10.83
N PHE A 126 6.09 -9.20 11.65
CA PHE A 126 4.87 -8.41 11.60
C PHE A 126 4.78 -7.47 12.82
N PRO A 127 3.84 -6.52 12.85
CA PRO A 127 3.54 -5.74 14.04
C PRO A 127 3.22 -6.60 15.26
N ASP A 128 3.30 -6.00 16.45
CA ASP A 128 3.02 -6.65 17.75
C ASP A 128 3.95 -7.83 18.10
N GLY A 129 5.07 -7.99 17.39
CA GLY A 129 6.05 -9.04 17.66
C GLY A 129 5.69 -10.39 17.04
N ASP A 130 4.63 -10.46 16.24
CA ASP A 130 4.32 -11.64 15.44
C ASP A 130 5.40 -11.85 14.38
N ALA A 131 5.66 -13.10 14.01
CA ALA A 131 6.61 -13.43 12.95
C ALA A 131 6.13 -14.66 12.20
N ALA A 132 6.25 -14.65 10.88
CA ALA A 132 5.99 -15.82 10.05
C ALA A 132 7.30 -16.55 9.76
N ASP A 133 7.35 -17.85 10.04
CA ASP A 133 8.43 -18.74 9.58
C ASP A 133 8.01 -19.70 8.48
N GLU A 134 6.70 -19.86 8.26
CA GLU A 134 6.12 -20.70 7.22
C GLU A 134 5.01 -20.00 6.41
N ARG A 135 4.53 -20.66 5.34
CA ARG A 135 3.56 -20.07 4.41
C ARG A 135 2.20 -19.83 5.06
N ASP A 136 1.67 -20.79 5.80
CA ASP A 136 0.32 -20.71 6.35
C ASP A 136 0.25 -19.66 7.48
N GLU A 137 1.34 -19.53 8.24
CA GLU A 137 1.52 -18.44 9.21
C GLU A 137 1.61 -17.07 8.51
N LEU A 138 2.38 -16.95 7.42
CA LEU A 138 2.40 -15.73 6.59
C LEU A 138 0.98 -15.33 6.16
N LEU A 139 0.17 -16.28 5.66
CA LEU A 139 -1.18 -15.99 5.19
C LEU A 139 -2.10 -15.56 6.34
N SER A 140 -1.99 -16.23 7.49
CA SER A 140 -2.78 -15.93 8.68
C SER A 140 -2.43 -14.56 9.27
N LEU A 141 -1.14 -14.24 9.37
CA LEU A 141 -0.65 -12.94 9.82
C LEU A 141 -0.92 -11.84 8.80
N ALA A 142 -0.95 -12.13 7.50
CA ALA A 142 -1.35 -11.18 6.49
C ALA A 142 -2.81 -10.74 6.62
N VAL A 143 -3.71 -11.66 6.99
CA VAL A 143 -5.12 -11.33 7.30
C VAL A 143 -5.23 -10.54 8.60
N LYS A 144 -4.43 -10.88 9.63
CA LYS A 144 -4.40 -10.17 10.91
C LYS A 144 -3.89 -8.72 10.76
N HIS A 145 -2.81 -8.55 10.00
CA HIS A 145 -2.07 -7.30 9.83
C HIS A 145 -2.17 -6.77 8.40
N TRP A 146 -3.40 -6.60 7.92
CA TRP A 146 -3.73 -6.31 6.52
C TRP A 146 -2.93 -5.14 5.92
N ASP A 147 -2.97 -3.97 6.57
CA ASP A 147 -2.32 -2.76 6.07
C ASP A 147 -0.79 -2.95 5.92
N TYR A 148 -0.17 -3.62 6.90
CA TYR A 148 1.26 -3.90 6.87
C TYR A 148 1.58 -4.91 5.78
N ALA A 149 0.83 -6.01 5.72
CA ALA A 149 1.00 -7.07 4.73
C ALA A 149 0.86 -6.55 3.30
N ALA A 150 -0.11 -5.67 3.04
CA ALA A 150 -0.32 -5.06 1.73
C ALA A 150 0.89 -4.20 1.32
N ALA A 151 1.48 -3.46 2.27
CA ALA A 151 2.66 -2.64 2.03
C ALA A 151 3.90 -3.48 1.67
N ILE A 152 4.20 -4.52 2.48
CA ILE A 152 5.36 -5.39 2.26
C ILE A 152 5.15 -6.40 1.10
N LEU A 153 3.91 -6.56 0.63
CA LEU A 153 3.64 -7.24 -0.64
C LEU A 153 4.01 -6.33 -1.81
N ALA A 154 3.53 -5.07 -1.77
CA ALA A 154 3.71 -4.10 -2.85
C ALA A 154 5.19 -3.73 -3.07
N ASP A 155 6.00 -3.68 -2.01
CA ASP A 155 7.46 -3.43 -2.12
C ASP A 155 8.28 -4.69 -2.51
N GLY A 156 7.62 -5.85 -2.65
CA GLY A 156 8.21 -7.12 -3.04
C GLY A 156 8.93 -7.88 -1.93
N THR A 157 8.84 -7.44 -0.67
CA THR A 157 9.45 -8.11 0.49
C THR A 157 8.87 -9.50 0.67
N ILE A 158 7.54 -9.66 0.62
CA ILE A 158 6.89 -10.99 0.70
C ILE A 158 7.40 -11.92 -0.41
N ALA A 159 7.40 -11.48 -1.66
CA ALA A 159 7.85 -12.31 -2.79
C ALA A 159 9.31 -12.75 -2.64
N ARG A 160 10.18 -11.84 -2.20
CA ARG A 160 11.59 -12.12 -1.96
C ARG A 160 11.79 -13.09 -0.81
N TRP A 161 11.08 -12.89 0.30
CA TRP A 161 11.14 -13.74 1.48
C TRP A 161 10.67 -15.15 1.17
N ILE A 162 9.51 -15.32 0.52
CA ILE A 162 9.00 -16.64 0.10
C ILE A 162 10.04 -17.36 -0.78
N ARG A 163 10.65 -16.65 -1.73
CA ARG A 163 11.62 -17.24 -2.66
C ARG A 163 12.93 -17.64 -1.97
N GLN A 164 13.41 -16.82 -1.04
CA GLN A 164 14.74 -16.96 -0.45
C GLN A 164 14.74 -17.80 0.84
N THR A 165 13.67 -17.71 1.63
CA THR A 165 13.53 -18.35 2.94
C THR A 165 12.71 -19.64 2.82
N LEU A 166 11.52 -19.58 2.22
CA LEU A 166 10.65 -20.75 2.07
C LEU A 166 10.99 -21.61 0.85
N HIS A 167 11.90 -21.13 -0.02
CA HIS A 167 12.24 -21.77 -1.28
C HIS A 167 11.03 -22.14 -2.16
N ASP A 168 9.95 -21.35 -2.08
CA ASP A 168 8.71 -21.57 -2.86
C ASP A 168 8.63 -20.57 -4.03
N PRO A 169 9.17 -20.91 -5.22
CA PRO A 169 9.13 -20.02 -6.37
C PRO A 169 7.72 -19.86 -6.95
N VAL A 170 6.79 -20.77 -6.65
CA VAL A 170 5.40 -20.71 -7.14
C VAL A 170 4.64 -19.64 -6.37
N ALA A 171 4.70 -19.68 -5.04
CA ALA A 171 4.10 -18.66 -4.20
C ALA A 171 4.74 -17.28 -4.38
N ALA A 172 6.07 -17.22 -4.57
CA ALA A 172 6.73 -15.95 -4.88
C ALA A 172 6.27 -15.34 -6.21
N ARG A 173 6.05 -16.17 -7.24
CA ARG A 173 5.49 -15.71 -8.53
C ARG A 173 4.03 -15.26 -8.39
N ALA A 174 3.24 -15.92 -7.56
CA ALA A 174 1.86 -15.50 -7.25
C ALA A 174 1.85 -14.09 -6.63
N ALA A 175 2.74 -13.82 -5.67
CA ALA A 175 2.90 -12.49 -5.08
C ALA A 175 3.26 -11.42 -6.14
N GLU A 176 4.25 -11.70 -6.99
CA GLU A 176 4.66 -10.78 -8.06
C GLU A 176 3.55 -10.54 -9.10
N ALA A 177 2.82 -11.60 -9.48
CA ALA A 177 1.71 -11.51 -10.41
C ALA A 177 0.58 -10.63 -9.85
N ALA A 178 0.25 -10.78 -8.56
CA ALA A 178 -0.77 -9.98 -7.91
C ALA A 178 -0.43 -8.49 -7.88
N VAL A 179 0.82 -8.13 -7.55
CA VAL A 179 1.29 -6.74 -7.58
C VAL A 179 1.27 -6.17 -9.01
N LYS A 180 1.67 -6.97 -10.01
CA LYS A 180 1.64 -6.56 -11.42
C LYS A 180 0.22 -6.32 -11.92
N GLN A 181 -0.74 -7.11 -11.45
CA GLN A 181 -2.16 -6.96 -11.81
C GLN A 181 -2.77 -5.70 -11.19
N TRP A 182 -2.31 -5.28 -10.00
CA TRP A 182 -2.87 -4.17 -9.23
C TRP A 182 -1.81 -3.15 -8.79
N PRO A 183 -1.15 -2.44 -9.73
CA PRO A 183 0.03 -1.62 -9.43
C PRO A 183 -0.26 -0.42 -8.50
N ASN A 184 -1.50 0.07 -8.47
CA ASN A 184 -1.93 1.21 -7.65
C ASN A 184 -2.91 0.81 -6.53
N ASN A 185 -3.09 -0.49 -6.27
CA ASN A 185 -4.04 -0.98 -5.27
C ASN A 185 -3.45 -2.19 -4.53
N ALA A 186 -2.64 -1.90 -3.50
CA ALA A 186 -1.97 -2.91 -2.70
C ALA A 186 -2.94 -3.84 -1.96
N ASP A 187 -4.11 -3.33 -1.53
CA ASP A 187 -5.14 -4.14 -0.90
C ASP A 187 -5.73 -5.18 -1.86
N ALA A 188 -6.02 -4.78 -3.09
CA ALA A 188 -6.49 -5.71 -4.13
C ALA A 188 -5.41 -6.73 -4.52
N ALA A 189 -4.14 -6.31 -4.54
CA ALA A 189 -3.01 -7.22 -4.74
C ALA A 189 -2.93 -8.26 -3.61
N LEU A 190 -3.08 -7.85 -2.35
CA LEU A 190 -3.03 -8.76 -1.21
C LEU A 190 -4.21 -9.75 -1.22
N ASP A 191 -5.43 -9.28 -1.48
CA ASP A 191 -6.59 -10.17 -1.64
C ASP A 191 -6.36 -11.20 -2.75
N ALA A 192 -5.89 -10.77 -3.92
CA ALA A 192 -5.60 -11.66 -5.04
C ALA A 192 -4.53 -12.70 -4.69
N PHE A 193 -3.44 -12.27 -4.05
CA PHE A 193 -2.35 -13.14 -3.62
C PHE A 193 -2.82 -14.22 -2.65
N ILE A 194 -3.54 -13.84 -1.59
CA ILE A 194 -4.01 -14.80 -0.59
C ILE A 194 -5.02 -15.78 -1.21
N ARG A 195 -5.95 -15.30 -2.05
CA ARG A 195 -6.93 -16.19 -2.74
C ARG A 195 -6.26 -17.18 -3.67
N GLN A 196 -5.16 -16.80 -4.32
CA GLN A 196 -4.45 -17.69 -5.22
C GLN A 196 -3.77 -18.85 -4.47
N LEU A 197 -3.28 -18.61 -3.25
CA LEU A 197 -2.59 -19.62 -2.45
C LEU A 197 -3.53 -20.43 -1.56
N ASN A 198 -4.49 -19.77 -0.90
CA ASN A 198 -5.47 -20.42 -0.05
C ASN A 198 -6.79 -19.62 -0.06
N PRO A 199 -7.74 -19.98 -0.94
CA PRO A 199 -9.05 -19.34 -1.01
C PRO A 199 -9.84 -19.38 0.31
N ALA A 200 -9.64 -20.42 1.12
CA ALA A 200 -10.35 -20.64 2.37
C ALA A 200 -9.80 -19.79 3.54
N ALA A 201 -8.59 -19.23 3.40
CA ALA A 201 -7.99 -18.39 4.43
C ALA A 201 -8.69 -17.03 4.59
N LEU A 202 -9.44 -16.58 3.58
CA LEU A 202 -10.12 -15.28 3.60
C LEU A 202 -11.58 -15.43 4.01
N PRO A 203 -11.99 -14.94 5.20
CA PRO A 203 -13.40 -14.76 5.49
C PRO A 203 -14.00 -13.72 4.52
N PRO A 204 -15.31 -13.78 4.20
CA PRO A 204 -15.93 -12.76 3.36
C PRO A 204 -15.88 -11.39 4.05
N GLY A 205 -15.73 -10.33 3.24
CA GLY A 205 -15.94 -8.97 3.72
C GLY A 205 -17.40 -8.80 4.18
N LYS A 206 -17.62 -8.03 5.26
CA LYS A 206 -18.97 -7.78 5.77
C LYS A 206 -19.31 -6.31 5.52
N MET A 207 -20.18 -6.07 4.55
CA MET A 207 -20.64 -4.73 4.23
C MET A 207 -21.60 -4.21 5.30
N GLU A 208 -21.40 -2.96 5.70
CA GLU A 208 -22.36 -2.13 6.41
C GLU A 208 -22.58 -0.87 5.58
N LEU A 209 -23.79 -0.68 5.07
CA LEU A 209 -24.16 0.53 4.35
C LEU A 209 -24.44 1.68 5.33
N ARG A 210 -23.68 2.78 5.23
CA ARG A 210 -23.89 3.97 6.05
C ARG A 210 -24.79 4.99 5.39
N THR A 211 -24.80 5.03 4.06
CA THR A 211 -25.68 5.92 3.28
C THR A 211 -26.84 5.13 2.71
N THR A 212 -28.01 5.23 3.32
CA THR A 212 -29.23 4.53 2.87
C THR A 212 -30.03 5.30 1.82
N SER A 213 -29.88 6.62 1.78
CA SER A 213 -30.51 7.47 0.76
C SER A 213 -29.70 8.73 0.47
N ILE A 214 -29.77 9.20 -0.78
CA ILE A 214 -29.15 10.43 -1.24
C ILE A 214 -30.24 11.33 -1.81
N ARG A 215 -30.44 12.50 -1.20
CA ARG A 215 -31.34 13.54 -1.70
C ARG A 215 -30.51 14.71 -2.18
N LEU A 216 -30.50 14.94 -3.49
CA LEU A 216 -29.80 16.08 -4.08
C LEU A 216 -30.70 17.32 -4.07
N PRO A 217 -30.11 18.53 -3.93
CA PRO A 217 -30.86 19.77 -4.08
C PRO A 217 -31.40 19.89 -5.52
N GLN A 218 -32.28 20.86 -5.74
CA GLN A 218 -32.78 21.15 -7.07
C GLN A 218 -31.63 21.56 -8.01
N LEU A 219 -31.47 20.83 -9.11
CA LEU A 219 -30.39 21.00 -10.08
C LEU A 219 -30.88 21.70 -11.34
N ALA A 220 -29.99 22.43 -12.01
CA ALA A 220 -30.28 22.99 -13.32
C ALA A 220 -30.35 21.85 -14.38
N PRO A 221 -31.09 22.03 -15.49
CA PRO A 221 -31.03 21.13 -16.64
C PRO A 221 -29.59 21.00 -17.18
N GLY A 222 -29.17 19.78 -17.52
CA GLY A 222 -27.83 19.52 -18.07
C GLY A 222 -26.66 19.67 -17.09
N GLN A 223 -26.94 19.77 -15.78
CA GLN A 223 -25.93 19.86 -14.74
C GLN A 223 -25.44 18.47 -14.32
N GLN A 224 -24.12 18.35 -14.11
CA GLN A 224 -23.51 17.18 -13.50
C GLN A 224 -23.11 17.46 -12.04
N VAL A 225 -23.52 16.58 -11.13
CA VAL A 225 -23.21 16.67 -9.69
C VAL A 225 -22.64 15.35 -9.20
N ARG A 226 -21.55 15.43 -8.42
CA ARG A 226 -20.93 14.27 -7.79
C ARG A 226 -21.53 14.06 -6.40
N GLY A 227 -21.86 12.81 -6.08
CA GLY A 227 -22.24 12.34 -4.76
C GLY A 227 -21.35 11.17 -4.33
N GLN A 228 -21.50 10.75 -3.07
CA GLN A 228 -20.75 9.62 -2.51
C GLN A 228 -21.68 8.78 -1.65
N ILE A 229 -21.56 7.46 -1.78
CA ILE A 229 -22.20 6.48 -0.90
C ILE A 229 -21.13 5.97 0.07
N GLU A 230 -21.37 6.10 1.36
CA GLU A 230 -20.46 5.58 2.38
C GLU A 230 -20.83 4.13 2.74
N ILE A 231 -19.81 3.28 2.69
CA ILE A 231 -19.87 1.89 3.17
C ILE A 231 -18.76 1.67 4.19
N ALA A 232 -18.95 0.71 5.09
CA ALA A 232 -17.89 0.22 5.96
C ALA A 232 -17.74 -1.29 5.84
N ASN A 233 -16.50 -1.77 5.89
CA ASN A 233 -16.21 -3.19 5.99
C ASN A 233 -16.00 -3.56 7.45
N ARG A 234 -16.98 -4.24 8.05
CA ARG A 234 -16.91 -4.77 9.42
C ARG A 234 -16.37 -6.20 9.48
N GLY A 235 -16.07 -6.78 8.32
CA GLY A 235 -15.50 -8.12 8.21
C GLY A 235 -13.99 -8.09 8.36
N LYS A 236 -13.41 -9.30 8.48
CA LYS A 236 -11.96 -9.51 8.53
C LYS A 236 -11.33 -9.68 7.16
N GLY A 237 -12.11 -9.94 6.12
CA GLY A 237 -11.62 -10.07 4.75
C GLY A 237 -11.93 -8.85 3.88
N TYR A 238 -11.29 -8.81 2.72
CA TYR A 238 -11.49 -7.76 1.73
C TYR A 238 -12.93 -7.77 1.20
N LEU A 239 -13.62 -6.62 1.34
CA LEU A 239 -14.96 -6.45 0.79
C LEU A 239 -14.82 -5.98 -0.65
N ARG A 240 -15.48 -6.68 -1.57
CA ARG A 240 -15.60 -6.27 -2.97
C ARG A 240 -16.95 -6.67 -3.53
N GLY A 241 -17.37 -6.02 -4.59
CA GLY A 241 -18.65 -6.32 -5.23
C GLY A 241 -18.92 -5.45 -6.43
N ASP A 242 -20.08 -5.70 -7.03
CA ASP A 242 -20.57 -4.97 -8.19
C ASP A 242 -21.52 -3.85 -7.77
N VAL A 243 -21.53 -2.78 -8.54
CA VAL A 243 -22.44 -1.66 -8.37
C VAL A 243 -23.28 -1.50 -9.64
N LEU A 244 -24.60 -1.50 -9.47
CA LEU A 244 -25.54 -1.31 -10.56
C LEU A 244 -26.39 -0.07 -10.31
N SER A 245 -26.60 0.71 -11.35
CA SER A 245 -27.53 1.85 -11.34
C SER A 245 -28.78 1.49 -12.12
N THR A 246 -29.96 1.82 -11.59
CA THR A 246 -31.22 1.57 -12.30
C THR A 246 -31.54 2.58 -13.40
N ARG A 247 -30.76 3.68 -13.50
CA ARG A 247 -31.02 4.76 -14.45
C ARG A 247 -29.74 5.26 -15.13
N PRO A 248 -29.78 5.58 -16.44
CA PRO A 248 -28.60 5.99 -17.21
C PRO A 248 -28.05 7.36 -16.81
N TRP A 249 -28.90 8.23 -16.26
CA TRP A 249 -28.52 9.55 -15.75
C TRP A 249 -27.73 9.48 -14.43
N LEU A 250 -27.69 8.32 -13.77
CA LEU A 250 -26.94 8.07 -12.54
C LEU A 250 -25.76 7.15 -12.86
N LYS A 251 -24.58 7.73 -12.98
CA LYS A 251 -23.32 7.06 -13.30
C LYS A 251 -22.59 6.65 -12.03
N THR A 252 -22.01 5.47 -12.03
CA THR A 252 -21.21 4.91 -10.93
C THR A 252 -20.08 4.07 -11.51
N ASN A 253 -19.04 3.81 -10.73
CA ASN A 253 -18.10 2.73 -11.04
C ASN A 253 -18.86 1.40 -11.03
N GLN A 254 -18.44 0.45 -11.86
CA GLN A 254 -19.07 -0.88 -11.94
C GLN A 254 -18.73 -1.79 -10.76
N VAL A 255 -17.62 -1.50 -10.06
CA VAL A 255 -17.15 -2.29 -8.92
C VAL A 255 -16.81 -1.37 -7.76
N PHE A 256 -16.92 -1.92 -6.56
CA PHE A 256 -16.46 -1.29 -5.33
C PHE A 256 -15.56 -2.25 -4.56
N ALA A 257 -14.70 -1.67 -3.72
CA ALA A 257 -13.91 -2.43 -2.79
C ALA A 257 -13.65 -1.65 -1.50
N CYS A 258 -13.47 -2.36 -0.40
CA CYS A 258 -13.18 -1.77 0.90
C CYS A 258 -12.30 -2.71 1.76
N PRO A 259 -11.10 -2.27 2.17
CA PRO A 259 -10.24 -3.05 3.06
C PRO A 259 -10.91 -3.35 4.42
N PRO A 260 -10.51 -4.44 5.10
CA PRO A 260 -11.09 -4.81 6.40
C PRO A 260 -10.96 -3.67 7.43
N GLY A 261 -12.00 -3.46 8.22
CA GLY A 261 -12.05 -2.44 9.27
C GLY A 261 -12.17 -0.99 8.79
N ARG A 262 -12.22 -0.74 7.47
CA ARG A 262 -12.26 0.62 6.91
C ARG A 262 -13.65 1.09 6.52
N ALA A 263 -13.79 2.41 6.41
CA ALA A 263 -14.89 3.06 5.73
C ALA A 263 -14.43 3.55 4.36
N CYS A 264 -15.23 3.29 3.33
CA CYS A 264 -14.92 3.58 1.94
C CYS A 264 -16.08 4.30 1.27
N THR A 265 -15.78 5.11 0.27
CA THR A 265 -16.77 5.89 -0.49
C THR A 265 -16.91 5.34 -1.89
N VAL A 266 -18.15 5.03 -2.30
CA VAL A 266 -18.49 4.70 -3.69
C VAL A 266 -18.95 5.99 -4.39
N PRO A 267 -18.18 6.54 -5.34
CA PRO A 267 -18.53 7.78 -6.00
C PRO A 267 -19.67 7.56 -6.99
N ILE A 268 -20.64 8.47 -6.99
CA ILE A 268 -21.72 8.54 -7.98
C ILE A 268 -21.71 9.89 -8.68
N THR A 269 -22.16 9.92 -9.92
CA THR A 269 -22.32 11.15 -10.70
C THR A 269 -23.73 11.19 -11.27
N VAL A 270 -24.46 12.25 -10.95
CA VAL A 270 -25.81 12.51 -11.46
C VAL A 270 -25.70 13.50 -12.60
N ASP A 271 -26.28 13.16 -13.74
CA ASP A 271 -26.32 13.98 -14.95
C ASP A 271 -27.78 14.31 -15.28
N THR A 272 -28.19 15.57 -15.15
CA THR A 272 -29.58 15.96 -15.37
C THR A 272 -29.93 16.22 -16.84
N THR A 273 -29.03 15.91 -17.77
CA THR A 273 -29.29 16.06 -19.20
C THR A 273 -30.48 15.19 -19.63
N GLY A 274 -31.50 15.83 -20.21
CA GLY A 274 -32.70 15.13 -20.71
C GLY A 274 -33.70 14.69 -19.65
N LEU A 275 -33.53 15.09 -18.38
CA LEU A 275 -34.51 14.80 -17.33
C LEU A 275 -35.68 15.81 -17.34
N PRO A 276 -36.93 15.35 -17.12
CA PRO A 276 -38.08 16.25 -17.12
C PRO A 276 -38.09 17.14 -15.86
N PRO A 277 -38.45 18.43 -15.99
CA PRO A 277 -38.49 19.37 -14.86
C PRO A 277 -39.65 19.08 -13.89
N HIS A 278 -39.53 19.59 -12.65
CA HIS A 278 -40.53 19.58 -11.56
C HIS A 278 -40.89 18.26 -10.87
N GLN A 279 -40.69 17.10 -11.52
CA GLN A 279 -40.95 15.82 -10.87
C GLN A 279 -39.67 15.26 -10.26
N PRO A 280 -39.69 14.84 -8.98
CA PRO A 280 -38.55 14.16 -8.38
C PRO A 280 -38.30 12.86 -9.13
N GLN A 281 -37.12 12.76 -9.74
CA GLN A 281 -36.65 11.55 -10.39
C GLN A 281 -36.05 10.64 -9.33
N LEU A 282 -36.53 9.40 -9.31
CA LEU A 282 -36.04 8.35 -8.43
C LEU A 282 -35.18 7.38 -9.23
N ALA A 283 -34.00 7.10 -8.66
CA ALA A 283 -33.11 6.04 -9.08
C ALA A 283 -32.66 5.26 -7.85
N ALA A 284 -32.03 4.13 -8.10
CA ALA A 284 -31.44 3.30 -7.08
C ALA A 284 -30.04 2.88 -7.52
N VAL A 285 -29.13 2.85 -6.56
CA VAL A 285 -27.82 2.20 -6.69
C VAL A 285 -27.87 0.93 -5.88
N THR A 286 -27.68 -0.21 -6.53
CA THR A 286 -27.60 -1.51 -5.87
C THR A 286 -26.13 -1.89 -5.74
N LEU A 287 -25.69 -2.12 -4.50
CA LEU A 287 -24.36 -2.64 -4.18
C LEU A 287 -24.48 -4.12 -3.83
N THR A 288 -23.84 -4.97 -4.63
CA THR A 288 -23.88 -6.43 -4.44
C THR A 288 -22.50 -6.92 -3.99
N PRO A 289 -22.27 -7.11 -2.67
CA PRO A 289 -21.00 -7.63 -2.17
C PRO A 289 -20.84 -9.13 -2.51
N VAL A 290 -19.62 -9.54 -2.81
CA VAL A 290 -19.30 -10.96 -3.03
C VAL A 290 -19.54 -11.74 -1.72
N GLY A 291 -20.47 -12.70 -1.77
CA GLY A 291 -20.83 -13.52 -0.60
C GLY A 291 -21.77 -12.84 0.40
N GLY A 292 -22.39 -11.71 0.04
CA GLY A 292 -23.40 -11.03 0.86
C GLY A 292 -24.68 -10.69 0.08
N ALA A 293 -25.68 -10.18 0.80
CA ALA A 293 -26.93 -9.74 0.19
C ALA A 293 -26.77 -8.39 -0.50
N PRO A 294 -27.45 -8.15 -1.64
CA PRO A 294 -27.49 -6.83 -2.25
C PRO A 294 -28.14 -5.79 -1.33
N GLU A 295 -27.53 -4.61 -1.25
CA GLU A 295 -28.12 -3.45 -0.57
C GLU A 295 -28.43 -2.34 -1.56
N VAL A 296 -29.53 -1.62 -1.32
CA VAL A 296 -30.07 -0.63 -2.26
C VAL A 296 -30.05 0.76 -1.63
N VAL A 297 -29.45 1.71 -2.33
CA VAL A 297 -29.42 3.13 -1.96
C VAL A 297 -30.36 3.90 -2.86
N ALA A 298 -31.37 4.53 -2.28
CA ALA A 298 -32.29 5.37 -3.03
C ALA A 298 -31.64 6.73 -3.36
N VAL A 299 -31.69 7.15 -4.62
CA VAL A 299 -31.20 8.44 -5.09
C VAL A 299 -32.38 9.26 -5.63
N GLN A 300 -32.59 10.44 -5.07
CA GLN A 300 -33.64 11.36 -5.46
C GLN A 300 -33.03 12.68 -5.94
N VAL A 301 -33.46 13.12 -7.13
CA VAL A 301 -33.04 14.39 -7.75
C VAL A 301 -34.24 15.13 -8.33
N SER A 302 -34.22 16.46 -8.29
CA SER A 302 -35.25 17.32 -8.89
C SER A 302 -34.61 18.32 -9.84
N VAL A 303 -35.20 18.52 -11.03
CA VAL A 303 -34.68 19.44 -12.06
C VAL A 303 -35.50 20.73 -12.13
N ALA A 304 -34.83 21.88 -12.18
CA ALA A 304 -35.44 23.21 -12.34
C ALA A 304 -35.95 23.46 -13.77
N ARG A 305 -36.86 24.43 -13.96
CA ARG A 305 -37.38 24.80 -15.29
C ARG A 305 -36.29 25.36 -16.20
N GLU A 306 -36.35 24.96 -17.47
CA GLU A 306 -35.51 25.46 -18.57
C GLU A 306 -35.78 26.95 -18.89
N ASN A 307 -36.98 27.46 -18.58
CA ASN A 307 -37.31 28.89 -18.66
C ASN A 307 -37.10 29.62 -17.33
N ALA A 308 -35.84 29.74 -16.95
CA ALA A 308 -35.37 30.98 -16.35
C ALA A 308 -34.25 31.48 -17.27
N ALA A 309 -34.48 32.62 -17.95
CA ALA A 309 -33.38 33.49 -18.37
C ALA A 309 -32.31 33.44 -17.29
N PRO A 310 -31.00 33.35 -17.60
CA PRO A 310 -29.97 33.05 -16.61
C PRO A 310 -30.27 33.93 -15.40
N MET A 311 -30.85 33.34 -14.34
CA MET A 311 -31.02 34.12 -13.13
C MET A 311 -29.59 34.50 -12.82
N PRO A 312 -29.29 35.79 -12.59
CA PRO A 312 -27.96 36.17 -12.14
C PRO A 312 -27.64 35.16 -11.04
N GLN A 313 -26.58 34.36 -11.25
CA GLN A 313 -26.12 33.34 -10.31
C GLN A 313 -26.48 33.89 -8.94
N ALA A 314 -27.40 33.25 -8.18
CA ALA A 314 -27.80 33.81 -6.89
C ALA A 314 -26.48 34.19 -6.22
N PRO A 315 -26.19 35.50 -6.05
CA PRO A 315 -24.82 36.00 -6.08
C PRO A 315 -24.06 35.08 -5.17
N GLN A 316 -23.06 34.36 -5.71
CA GLN A 316 -22.22 33.50 -4.88
C GLN A 316 -21.78 34.41 -3.77
N THR A 317 -22.44 34.29 -2.62
CA THR A 317 -22.57 35.43 -1.72
C THR A 317 -21.30 35.30 -0.94
N THR A 318 -20.26 35.92 -1.49
CA THR A 318 -18.97 36.01 -0.87
C THR A 318 -19.20 36.96 0.29
N ALA A 319 -19.58 36.37 1.41
CA ALA A 319 -19.98 37.07 2.61
C ALA A 319 -18.98 36.70 3.67
N ILE A 320 -18.22 37.70 4.10
CA ILE A 320 -17.34 37.58 5.24
C ILE A 320 -17.99 38.25 6.43
N GLU A 321 -17.71 37.76 7.63
CA GLU A 321 -18.08 38.37 8.90
C GLU A 321 -16.83 38.59 9.74
N VAL A 322 -16.64 39.83 10.18
CA VAL A 322 -15.49 40.21 11.01
C VAL A 322 -15.93 40.27 12.47
N SER A 323 -15.21 39.57 13.35
CA SER A 323 -15.58 39.39 14.76
C SER A 323 -15.69 40.69 15.56
N SER A 324 -15.09 41.77 15.06
CA SER A 324 -15.04 43.05 15.76
C SER A 324 -15.08 44.20 14.76
N LYS A 325 -16.11 45.05 14.84
CA LYS A 325 -16.26 46.26 14.02
C LYS A 325 -15.42 47.44 14.52
N ARG A 326 -14.83 47.31 15.71
CA ARG A 326 -13.97 48.31 16.33
C ARG A 326 -12.81 47.64 17.05
N VAL A 327 -11.61 48.17 16.86
CA VAL A 327 -10.38 47.80 17.55
C VAL A 327 -9.82 49.05 18.21
N ASP A 328 -9.68 49.03 19.53
CA ASP A 328 -9.10 50.13 20.28
C ASP A 328 -7.78 49.66 20.92
N PHE A 329 -6.67 50.26 20.50
CA PHE A 329 -5.36 50.03 21.11
C PHE A 329 -5.20 50.77 22.45
N GLY A 330 -6.17 51.60 22.82
CA GLY A 330 -6.19 52.38 24.04
C GLY A 330 -5.13 53.48 24.06
N LYS A 331 -4.72 53.85 25.28
CA LYS A 331 -3.70 54.87 25.54
C LYS A 331 -2.31 54.24 25.56
N VAL A 332 -1.55 54.42 24.50
CA VAL A 332 -0.18 53.89 24.35
C VAL A 332 0.84 54.98 24.65
N ASP A 333 1.95 54.61 25.30
CA ASP A 333 3.05 55.53 25.57
C ASP A 333 3.80 55.88 24.27
N ARG A 334 4.29 57.12 24.16
CA ARG A 334 5.14 57.54 23.04
C ARG A 334 6.53 56.91 23.08
N SER A 335 6.97 56.43 24.24
CA SER A 335 8.22 55.67 24.37
C SER A 335 8.12 54.22 23.86
N ALA A 336 6.91 53.68 23.69
CA ALA A 336 6.72 52.32 23.19
C ALA A 336 7.04 52.24 21.70
N LEU A 337 7.73 51.18 21.26
CA LEU A 337 8.02 50.95 19.84
C LEU A 337 6.76 50.52 19.07
N ASN A 338 5.91 49.69 19.69
CA ASN A 338 4.70 49.14 19.08
C ASN A 338 3.53 49.13 20.08
N THR A 339 2.29 49.10 19.58
CA THR A 339 1.10 48.81 20.38
C THR A 339 1.05 47.34 20.80
N ALA A 340 0.16 47.00 21.73
CA ALA A 340 -0.24 45.62 21.96
C ALA A 340 -0.75 44.98 20.65
N ARG A 341 -0.50 43.68 20.48
CA ARG A 341 -0.99 42.92 19.33
C ARG A 341 -2.48 42.65 19.53
N VAL A 342 -3.31 43.12 18.62
CA VAL A 342 -4.75 42.83 18.62
C VAL A 342 -5.06 41.94 17.43
N SER A 343 -5.91 40.93 17.63
CA SER A 343 -6.31 39.99 16.61
C SER A 343 -7.77 40.19 16.28
N VAL A 344 -8.09 40.20 14.99
CA VAL A 344 -9.45 40.24 14.47
C VAL A 344 -9.70 38.96 13.69
N THR A 345 -10.81 38.28 13.94
CA THR A 345 -11.15 37.04 13.25
C THR A 345 -12.12 37.33 12.12
N VAL A 346 -11.76 36.93 10.90
CA VAL A 346 -12.61 36.99 9.71
C VAL A 346 -13.15 35.59 9.44
N THR A 347 -14.46 35.45 9.38
CA THR A 347 -15.15 34.18 9.10
C THR A 347 -15.82 34.27 7.74
N ASN A 348 -15.66 33.25 6.91
CA ASN A 348 -16.43 33.16 5.66
C ASN A 348 -17.80 32.54 5.98
N VAL A 349 -18.83 33.38 6.01
CA VAL A 349 -20.24 32.99 6.20
C VAL A 349 -20.96 32.75 4.86
N GLY A 350 -20.24 32.95 3.75
CA GLY A 350 -20.69 32.71 2.39
C GLY A 350 -20.65 31.24 1.98
N ARG A 351 -21.20 30.95 0.80
CA ARG A 351 -21.22 29.61 0.19
C ARG A 351 -20.07 29.35 -0.78
N SER A 352 -19.25 30.37 -1.05
CA SER A 352 -18.09 30.31 -1.96
C SER A 352 -16.81 30.68 -1.22
N THR A 353 -15.66 30.22 -1.71
CA THR A 353 -14.35 30.61 -1.19
C THR A 353 -14.11 32.11 -1.40
N ALA A 354 -13.89 32.84 -0.32
CA ALA A 354 -13.64 34.28 -0.35
C ALA A 354 -12.15 34.56 -0.50
N GLN A 355 -11.78 35.41 -1.48
CA GLN A 355 -10.46 36.03 -1.53
C GLN A 355 -10.60 37.43 -0.92
N VAL A 356 -9.99 37.63 0.25
CA VAL A 356 -10.13 38.86 1.04
C VAL A 356 -8.84 39.65 0.98
N GLU A 357 -8.97 40.94 0.69
CA GLU A 357 -7.88 41.91 0.74
C GLU A 357 -8.20 42.99 1.78
N VAL A 358 -7.21 43.35 2.59
CA VAL A 358 -7.35 44.37 3.63
C VAL A 358 -6.75 45.68 3.14
N GLN A 359 -7.61 46.68 2.99
CA GLN A 359 -7.26 48.00 2.48
C GLN A 359 -7.45 49.07 3.57
N GLY A 360 -6.82 50.24 3.38
CA GLY A 360 -6.94 51.37 4.31
C GLY A 360 -5.97 51.36 5.49
N ALA A 361 -4.98 50.46 5.51
CA ALA A 361 -3.94 50.44 6.53
C ALA A 361 -2.89 51.55 6.30
N PRO A 362 -2.77 52.57 7.16
CA PRO A 362 -1.73 53.59 7.06
C PRO A 362 -0.36 53.00 7.42
N ARG A 363 0.72 53.72 7.09
CA ARG A 363 2.11 53.27 7.35
C ARG A 363 2.42 52.93 8.81
N TRP A 364 1.65 53.46 9.76
CA TRP A 364 1.82 53.14 11.17
C TRP A 364 1.11 51.85 11.58
N LEU A 365 0.15 51.32 10.82
CA LEU A 365 -0.62 50.14 11.21
C LEU A 365 -0.22 48.94 10.34
N LEU A 366 0.46 47.98 10.96
CA LEU A 366 0.81 46.72 10.32
C LEU A 366 -0.35 45.72 10.43
N VAL A 367 -0.77 45.19 9.29
CA VAL A 367 -1.82 44.17 9.16
C VAL A 367 -1.20 42.90 8.58
N LYS A 368 -1.35 41.76 9.24
CA LYS A 368 -0.86 40.47 8.72
C LYS A 368 -1.83 39.31 8.98
N PRO A 369 -2.20 38.50 7.97
CA PRO A 369 -1.98 38.75 6.53
C PRO A 369 -2.83 39.94 6.03
N ASP A 370 -2.35 40.62 4.98
CA ASP A 370 -3.05 41.70 4.26
C ASP A 370 -3.91 41.19 3.09
N SER A 371 -3.63 39.97 2.59
CA SER A 371 -4.47 39.24 1.65
C SER A 371 -4.50 37.75 1.99
N PHE A 372 -5.66 37.10 1.86
CA PHE A 372 -5.80 35.68 2.16
C PHE A 372 -7.02 35.05 1.45
N ARG A 373 -6.98 33.72 1.31
CA ARG A 373 -8.08 32.90 0.79
C ARG A 373 -8.76 32.18 1.94
N LEU A 374 -10.09 32.19 1.97
CA LEU A 374 -10.88 31.62 3.05
C LEU A 374 -12.02 30.75 2.52
N GLU A 375 -11.98 29.44 2.77
CA GLU A 375 -13.03 28.50 2.39
C GLU A 375 -14.33 28.73 3.19
N PRO A 376 -15.50 28.30 2.68
CA PRO A 376 -16.77 28.40 3.39
C PRO A 376 -16.71 27.81 4.81
N GLY A 377 -17.20 28.55 5.81
CA GLY A 377 -17.22 28.14 7.21
C GLY A 377 -15.87 28.20 7.95
N LYS A 378 -14.76 28.50 7.25
CA LYS A 378 -13.44 28.66 7.88
C LYS A 378 -13.23 30.06 8.44
N LYS A 379 -12.29 30.16 9.38
CA LYS A 379 -11.92 31.40 10.08
C LYS A 379 -10.45 31.72 9.83
N GLN A 380 -10.15 32.98 9.56
CA GLN A 380 -8.80 33.52 9.45
C GLN A 380 -8.58 34.57 10.53
N VAL A 381 -7.47 34.45 11.26
CA VAL A 381 -7.06 35.47 12.23
C VAL A 381 -6.12 36.48 11.55
N VAL A 382 -6.46 37.76 11.64
CA VAL A 382 -5.69 38.90 11.14
C VAL A 382 -5.12 39.66 12.32
N LYS A 383 -3.80 39.78 12.38
CA LYS A 383 -3.08 40.44 13.47
C LYS A 383 -2.81 41.90 13.11
N LEU A 384 -3.14 42.80 14.03
CA LEU A 384 -2.98 44.24 13.92
C LEU A 384 -1.94 44.73 14.94
N VAL A 385 -0.95 45.48 14.47
CA VAL A 385 0.11 46.08 15.31
C VAL A 385 0.39 47.50 14.86
N GLY A 386 0.19 48.47 15.75
CA GLY A 386 0.56 49.86 15.51
C GLY A 386 2.04 50.10 15.82
N ARG A 387 2.76 50.65 14.84
CA ARG A 387 4.12 51.18 14.93
C ARG A 387 4.09 52.64 15.37
N ILE A 388 4.49 52.89 16.61
CA ILE A 388 4.38 54.22 17.23
C ILE A 388 5.31 55.24 16.57
N ASP A 389 6.46 54.80 16.05
CA ASP A 389 7.45 55.63 15.36
C ASP A 389 6.92 56.33 14.09
N LYS A 390 5.80 55.84 13.53
CA LYS A 390 5.16 56.37 12.32
C LYS A 390 3.85 57.13 12.60
N VAL A 391 3.44 57.26 13.87
CA VAL A 391 2.21 57.94 14.26
C VAL A 391 2.45 59.45 14.38
N ARG A 392 1.81 60.25 13.51
CA ARG A 392 1.98 61.72 13.49
C ARG A 392 1.14 62.41 14.56
N ASP A 393 -0.15 62.13 14.63
CA ASP A 393 -1.08 62.81 15.53
C ASP A 393 -1.33 62.04 16.82
N ARG A 394 -1.73 62.77 17.86
CA ARG A 394 -2.00 62.21 19.19
C ARG A 394 -3.19 61.25 19.23
N ARG A 395 -4.16 61.43 18.33
CA ARG A 395 -5.31 60.54 18.17
C ARG A 395 -5.37 60.13 16.71
N GLN A 396 -5.35 58.83 16.46
CA GLN A 396 -5.54 58.27 15.13
C GLN A 396 -6.86 57.52 15.11
N LYS A 397 -7.66 57.78 14.08
CA LYS A 397 -8.85 57.02 13.75
C LYS A 397 -8.72 56.59 12.30
N VAL A 398 -8.73 55.29 12.07
CA VAL A 398 -8.49 54.68 10.76
C VAL A 398 -9.60 53.67 10.49
N SER A 399 -10.01 53.57 9.23
CA SER A 399 -10.97 52.58 8.78
C SER A 399 -10.25 51.52 7.95
N LEU A 400 -10.14 50.30 8.50
CA LEU A 400 -9.68 49.14 7.75
C LEU A 400 -10.86 48.50 7.02
N VAL A 401 -10.74 48.31 5.71
CA VAL A 401 -11.79 47.73 4.89
C VAL A 401 -11.34 46.34 4.44
N PHE A 402 -12.09 45.32 4.85
CA PHE A 402 -11.93 43.95 4.41
C PHE A 402 -12.81 43.74 3.18
N THR A 403 -12.21 43.67 2.01
CA THR A 403 -12.92 43.56 0.73
C THR A 403 -12.82 42.12 0.20
N PRO A 404 -13.90 41.33 0.23
CA PRO A 404 -13.96 40.08 -0.48
C PRO A 404 -14.19 40.32 -1.98
N ARG A 405 -13.46 39.59 -2.85
CA ARG A 405 -13.66 39.66 -4.30
C ARG A 405 -15.07 39.20 -4.67
N GLY A 406 -15.91 40.13 -5.14
CA GLY A 406 -17.31 39.86 -5.51
C GLY A 406 -18.30 39.83 -4.34
N GLY A 407 -17.94 40.39 -3.18
CA GLY A 407 -18.79 40.43 -1.99
C GLY A 407 -18.95 41.81 -1.35
N ARG A 408 -19.69 41.89 -0.24
CA ARG A 408 -19.83 43.12 0.54
C ARG A 408 -18.60 43.32 1.44
N SER A 409 -17.94 44.47 1.32
CA SER A 409 -16.83 44.82 2.20
C SER A 409 -17.29 45.07 3.63
N GLN A 410 -16.44 44.72 4.60
CA GLN A 410 -16.67 45.03 6.02
C GLN A 410 -15.63 46.02 6.52
N GLU A 411 -16.09 47.06 7.22
CA GLU A 411 -15.23 48.08 7.80
C GLU A 411 -14.99 47.82 9.29
N VAL A 412 -13.72 47.96 9.71
CA VAL A 412 -13.30 47.92 11.10
C VAL A 412 -12.63 49.25 11.46
N GLN A 413 -13.20 49.95 12.45
CA GLN A 413 -12.61 51.17 12.95
C GLN A 413 -11.47 50.87 13.93
N VAL A 414 -10.28 51.37 13.63
CA VAL A 414 -9.10 51.25 14.47
C VAL A 414 -8.81 52.58 15.14
N LEU A 415 -8.77 52.57 16.47
CA LEU A 415 -8.52 53.72 17.32
C LEU A 415 -7.18 53.55 18.04
N LEU A 416 -6.39 54.62 18.04
CA LEU A 416 -5.15 54.71 18.81
C LEU A 416 -5.05 56.09 19.44
N GLN A 417 -4.70 56.14 20.73
CA GLN A 417 -4.43 57.38 21.44
C GLN A 417 -3.04 57.36 22.08
N LEU A 418 -2.22 58.37 21.79
CA LEU A 418 -0.92 58.54 22.43
C LEU A 418 -1.06 59.32 23.76
N ARG A 419 -0.40 58.82 24.82
CA ARG A 419 -0.28 59.53 26.10
C ARG A 419 0.52 60.84 25.92
N ARG A 420 0.18 61.87 26.71
CA ARG A 420 0.99 63.10 26.77
C ARG A 420 2.38 62.70 27.24
N ARG A 421 3.41 63.23 26.58
CA ARG A 421 4.76 63.28 27.15
C ARG A 421 4.61 64.01 28.50
N ARG A 422 4.90 63.36 29.63
CA ARG A 422 5.16 64.10 30.86
C ARG A 422 6.45 64.86 30.59
N LEU A 423 6.32 66.18 30.41
CA LEU A 423 7.45 67.10 30.45
C LEU A 423 7.78 67.27 31.93
N PHE A 424 8.94 66.75 32.32
CA PHE A 424 9.62 66.93 33.61
C PHE A 424 8.94 66.36 34.87
N GLY A 425 9.81 65.86 35.75
CA GLY A 425 9.54 65.10 36.97
C GLY A 425 10.69 64.14 37.18
#